data_AF-W4VQX6-F1
#
_entry.id   AF-W4VQX6-F1
#
_cell.length_a   1.000
_cell.length_b   1.000
_cell.length_c   1.000
_cell.angle_alpha   90.00
_cell.angle_beta   90.00
_cell.angle_gamma   90.00
#
_symmetry.space_group_name_H-M   'P 1'
#
loop_
_entity.id
_entity.type
_entity.pdbx_description
1 polymer ?
#
loop_
_entity_poly.entity_id
_entity_poly.type
_entity_poly.pdbx_seq_one_letter_code
_entity_poly.pdbx_strand_id
1 'polypeptide(L)'
;MNFTKYDELADKIGYSQVNIKSGEHKDMASPLKEVTPEEKEIYQSVVDDSYEKFLEVIVNGRDMDRERVQNLADGRIYSGYEAKELGLIDKLGSLEDATDYIKKSLNQPNLKVVRVTPKNSIMDSFSPNIQSNLIKDIENIIGINNQARLMYIFDQ
;
A
#
# COMPACT_ATOMS: atom_id res chain seq x y z
N MET A 1 7.86 -2.95 9.13
CA MET A 1 7.75 -4.31 8.53
C MET A 1 7.22 -5.25 9.61
N ASN A 2 6.33 -6.19 9.28
CA ASN A 2 5.79 -7.15 10.24
C ASN A 2 6.24 -8.56 9.85
N PHE A 3 6.67 -9.34 10.84
CA PHE A 3 6.99 -10.75 10.70
C PHE A 3 6.19 -11.54 11.73
N THR A 4 5.48 -12.56 11.27
CA THR A 4 4.75 -13.46 12.18
C THR A 4 5.68 -14.57 12.64
N LYS A 5 5.70 -14.80 13.96
CA LYS A 5 6.53 -15.81 14.63
C LYS A 5 5.64 -16.95 15.14
N TYR A 6 6.05 -18.20 14.91
CA TYR A 6 5.31 -19.43 15.24
C TYR A 6 6.20 -20.51 15.88
N ASP A 7 7.44 -20.20 16.26
CA ASP A 7 8.36 -21.14 16.92
C ASP A 7 7.77 -21.76 18.21
N GLU A 8 7.13 -20.98 19.08
CA GLU A 8 6.50 -21.50 20.30
C GLU A 8 5.36 -22.49 19.98
N LEU A 9 4.62 -22.22 18.90
CA LEU A 9 3.56 -23.12 18.43
C LEU A 9 4.17 -24.40 17.85
N ALA A 10 5.23 -24.27 17.05
CA ALA A 10 5.96 -25.39 16.46
C ALA A 10 6.50 -26.33 17.54
N ASP A 11 7.12 -25.76 18.58
CA ASP A 11 7.61 -26.51 19.75
C ASP A 11 6.47 -27.27 20.44
N LYS A 12 5.32 -26.62 20.63
CA LYS A 12 4.15 -27.23 21.28
C LYS A 12 3.56 -28.41 20.51
N ILE A 13 3.59 -28.36 19.17
CA ILE A 13 3.07 -29.44 18.32
C ILE A 13 4.15 -30.47 17.94
N GLY A 14 5.37 -30.32 18.46
CA GLY A 14 6.50 -31.20 18.15
C GLY A 14 6.99 -31.07 16.71
N TYR A 15 6.75 -29.92 16.07
CA TYR A 15 7.23 -29.63 14.72
C TYR A 15 8.61 -28.96 14.80
N SER A 16 9.58 -29.48 14.06
CA SER A 16 10.92 -28.89 13.95
C SER A 16 11.36 -28.82 12.50
N GLN A 17 12.03 -27.72 12.16
CA GLN A 17 12.65 -27.52 10.85
C GLN A 17 14.15 -27.30 11.04
N VAL A 18 14.95 -28.14 10.38
CA VAL A 18 16.41 -27.98 10.34
C VAL A 18 16.77 -27.23 9.05
N ASN A 19 17.31 -26.02 9.20
CA ASN A 19 17.74 -25.20 8.07
C ASN A 19 19.24 -25.37 7.82
N ILE A 20 19.61 -25.93 6.67
CA ILE A 20 21.00 -25.99 6.20
C ILE A 20 21.21 -24.81 5.25
N LYS A 21 22.09 -23.88 5.62
CA LYS A 21 22.29 -22.61 4.91
C LYS A 21 23.77 -22.35 4.60
N SER A 22 24.01 -21.62 3.52
CA SER A 22 25.36 -21.25 3.05
C SER A 22 25.85 -19.90 3.60
N GLY A 23 25.07 -19.25 4.45
CA GLY A 23 25.43 -17.99 5.10
C GLY A 23 24.46 -17.66 6.23
N GLU A 24 24.95 -16.93 7.23
CA GLU A 24 24.24 -16.64 8.49
C GLU A 24 22.83 -16.08 8.28
N HIS A 25 22.70 -15.14 7.35
CA HIS A 25 21.48 -14.36 7.13
C HIS A 25 20.51 -14.96 6.10
N LYS A 26 20.79 -16.13 5.53
CA LYS A 26 19.99 -16.70 4.42
C LYS A 26 18.64 -17.29 4.82
N ASP A 27 18.35 -17.31 6.12
CA ASP A 27 17.08 -17.73 6.70
C ASP A 27 16.46 -16.61 7.57
N MET A 28 16.94 -15.37 7.44
CA MET A 28 16.30 -14.20 8.05
C MET A 28 14.81 -14.13 7.68
N ALA A 29 13.99 -13.65 8.62
CA ALA A 29 12.53 -13.68 8.55
C ALA A 29 11.89 -15.08 8.48
N SER A 30 12.63 -16.15 8.78
CA SER A 30 12.01 -17.44 9.05
C SER A 30 11.04 -17.30 10.24
N PRO A 31 9.77 -17.75 10.10
CA PRO A 31 8.78 -17.62 11.16
C PRO A 31 8.98 -18.62 12.30
N LEU A 32 9.92 -19.57 12.15
CA LEU A 32 10.20 -20.64 13.11
C LEU A 32 11.47 -20.39 13.94
N LYS A 33 12.06 -19.19 13.83
CA LYS A 33 13.21 -18.80 14.64
C LYS A 33 13.00 -17.43 15.25
N GLU A 34 13.79 -17.13 16.28
CA GLU A 34 13.88 -15.78 16.79
C GLU A 34 14.60 -14.87 15.79
N VAL A 35 14.08 -13.65 15.62
CA VAL A 35 14.77 -12.59 14.90
C VAL A 35 15.86 -12.04 15.81
N THR A 36 17.12 -12.09 15.36
CA THR A 36 18.24 -11.58 16.16
C THR A 36 18.28 -10.04 16.15
N PRO A 37 18.98 -9.39 17.11
CA PRO A 37 19.15 -7.94 17.09
C PRO A 37 19.80 -7.42 15.81
N GLU A 38 20.81 -8.12 15.29
CA GLU A 38 21.48 -7.80 14.02
C GLU A 38 20.52 -7.91 12.83
N GLU A 39 19.72 -8.99 12.79
CA GLU A 39 18.72 -9.18 11.75
C GLU A 39 17.66 -8.06 11.77
N LYS A 40 17.28 -7.61 12.97
CA LYS A 40 16.36 -6.49 13.16
C LYS A 40 16.95 -5.17 12.65
N GLU A 41 18.23 -4.91 12.89
CA GLU A 41 18.92 -3.71 12.38
C GLU A 41 18.97 -3.70 10.85
N ILE A 42 19.27 -4.84 10.23
CA ILE A 42 19.25 -4.98 8.76
C ILE A 42 17.85 -4.70 8.20
N TYR A 43 16.80 -5.22 8.81
CA TYR A 43 15.44 -4.93 8.35
C TYR A 43 15.03 -3.48 8.62
N GLN A 44 15.47 -2.91 9.74
CA GLN A 44 15.20 -1.52 10.08
C GLN A 44 15.85 -0.59 9.07
N SER A 45 17.09 -0.85 8.64
CA SER A 45 17.76 -0.02 7.63
C SER A 45 16.99 0.00 6.30
N VAL A 46 16.41 -1.13 5.88
CA VAL A 46 15.57 -1.19 4.67
C VAL A 46 14.28 -0.37 4.81
N VAL A 47 13.68 -0.39 6.01
CA VAL A 47 12.50 0.43 6.33
C VAL A 47 12.87 1.91 6.32
N ASP A 48 13.98 2.28 6.96
CA ASP A 48 14.47 3.65 7.06
C ASP A 48 14.82 4.21 5.68
N ASP A 49 15.51 3.44 4.83
CA ASP A 49 15.81 3.82 3.45
C ASP A 49 14.54 4.09 2.63
N SER A 50 13.50 3.29 2.85
CA SER A 50 12.21 3.46 2.18
C SER A 50 11.46 4.69 2.71
N TYR A 51 11.55 4.94 4.01
CA TYR A 51 10.98 6.11 4.67
C TYR A 51 11.64 7.40 4.19
N GLU A 52 12.98 7.44 4.09
CA GLU A 52 13.72 8.60 3.59
C GLU A 52 13.33 8.95 2.15
N LYS A 53 13.18 7.95 1.27
CA LYS A 53 12.69 8.17 -0.10
C LYS A 53 11.27 8.74 -0.12
N PHE A 54 10.40 8.26 0.77
CA PHE A 54 9.05 8.79 0.90
C PHE A 54 9.04 10.26 1.33
N LEU A 55 9.86 10.61 2.33
CA LEU A 55 10.03 12.01 2.77
C LEU A 55 10.54 12.90 1.64
N GLU A 56 11.55 12.44 0.89
CA GLU A 56 12.13 13.20 -0.22
C GLU A 56 11.09 13.54 -1.30
N VAL A 57 10.24 12.58 -1.67
CA VAL A 57 9.15 12.82 -2.63
C VAL A 57 8.20 13.91 -2.14
N ILE A 58 7.87 13.93 -0.83
CA ILE A 58 6.96 14.94 -0.29
C ILE A 58 7.63 16.31 -0.19
N VAL A 59 8.85 16.37 0.33
CA VAL A 59 9.63 17.62 0.44
C VAL A 59 9.72 18.29 -0.93
N ASN A 60 10.13 17.54 -1.96
CA ASN A 60 10.28 18.06 -3.31
C ASN A 60 8.93 18.35 -3.98
N GLY A 61 7.93 17.48 -3.80
CA GLY A 61 6.63 17.60 -4.46
C GLY A 61 5.72 18.67 -3.87
N ARG A 62 5.91 19.04 -2.60
CA ARG A 62 5.11 20.05 -1.88
C ARG A 62 5.89 21.32 -1.55
N ASP A 63 7.19 21.37 -1.89
CA ASP A 63 8.10 22.44 -1.48
C ASP A 63 7.97 22.71 0.04
N MET A 64 8.01 21.63 0.82
CA MET A 64 7.76 21.65 2.26
C MET A 64 9.04 21.37 3.03
N ASP A 65 9.26 22.11 4.12
CA ASP A 65 10.39 21.89 5.00
C ASP A 65 10.45 20.44 5.52
N ARG A 66 11.65 19.84 5.53
CA ARG A 66 11.87 18.44 5.87
C ARG A 66 11.45 18.12 7.31
N GLU A 67 11.70 19.01 8.27
CA GLU A 67 11.30 18.81 9.67
C GLU A 67 9.78 18.78 9.79
N ARG A 68 9.10 19.66 9.05
CA ARG A 68 7.63 19.63 8.96
C ARG A 68 7.13 18.32 8.36
N VAL A 69 7.72 17.84 7.25
CA VAL A 69 7.29 16.58 6.64
C VAL A 69 7.49 15.40 7.61
N GLN A 70 8.61 15.33 8.33
CA GLN A 70 8.87 14.28 9.32
C GLN A 70 7.83 14.27 10.44
N ASN A 71 7.43 15.44 10.94
CA ASN A 71 6.37 15.56 11.95
C ASN A 71 4.99 15.09 11.45
N LEU A 72 4.72 15.21 10.15
CA LEU A 72 3.45 14.79 9.54
C LEU A 72 3.47 13.31 9.08
N ALA A 73 4.65 12.76 8.79
CA ALA A 73 4.84 11.44 8.19
C ALA A 73 5.19 10.38 9.24
N ASP A 74 4.31 10.16 10.21
CA ASP A 74 4.47 9.13 11.25
C ASP A 74 3.65 7.85 11.01
N GLY A 75 3.00 7.76 9.84
CA GLY A 75 2.17 6.63 9.44
C GLY A 75 0.68 6.75 9.79
N ARG A 76 0.25 7.86 10.41
CA ARG A 76 -1.19 8.12 10.61
C ARG A 76 -1.92 8.44 9.31
N ILE A 77 -3.24 8.29 9.35
CA ILE A 77 -4.14 8.69 8.25
C ILE A 77 -4.65 10.11 8.49
N TYR A 78 -4.90 10.83 7.39
CA TYR A 78 -5.54 12.15 7.41
C TYR A 78 -6.82 12.12 6.59
N SER A 79 -7.87 12.80 7.05
CA SER A 79 -9.01 13.13 6.22
C SER A 79 -8.58 14.10 5.11
N GLY A 80 -9.38 14.20 4.03
CA GLY A 80 -9.09 15.16 2.97
C GLY A 80 -9.04 16.61 3.47
N TYR A 81 -9.86 16.95 4.48
CA TYR A 81 -9.87 18.28 5.09
C TYR A 81 -8.55 18.57 5.82
N GLU A 82 -8.12 17.66 6.70
CA GLU A 82 -6.83 17.78 7.41
C GLU A 82 -5.67 17.82 6.43
N ALA A 83 -5.67 16.95 5.41
CA ALA A 83 -4.62 16.93 4.39
C ALA A 83 -4.50 18.27 3.66
N LYS A 84 -5.63 18.97 3.42
CA LYS A 84 -5.63 20.29 2.80
C LYS A 84 -5.06 21.34 3.76
N GLU A 85 -5.49 21.35 5.02
CA GLU A 85 -5.00 22.28 6.04
C GLU A 85 -3.49 22.13 6.30
N LEU A 86 -3.00 20.89 6.27
CA LEU A 86 -1.59 20.56 6.45
C LEU A 86 -0.74 20.86 5.20
N GLY A 87 -1.37 21.12 4.05
CA GLY A 87 -0.71 21.40 2.78
C GLY A 87 -0.27 20.15 2.01
N LEU A 88 -0.78 18.98 2.37
CA LEU A 88 -0.49 17.70 1.69
C LEU A 88 -1.27 17.55 0.37
N ILE A 89 -2.38 18.28 0.22
CA ILE A 89 -3.15 18.38 -1.03
C ILE A 89 -3.46 19.85 -1.35
N ASP A 90 -3.73 20.15 -2.63
CA ASP A 90 -4.03 21.51 -3.07
C ASP A 90 -5.52 21.86 -2.89
N LYS A 91 -6.41 20.90 -3.17
CA LYS A 91 -7.85 21.16 -3.21
C LYS A 91 -8.67 19.90 -2.92
N LEU A 92 -9.82 20.12 -2.29
CA LEU A 92 -10.90 19.15 -2.18
C LEU A 92 -11.79 19.20 -3.41
N GLY A 93 -12.08 18.05 -4.00
CA GLY A 93 -12.96 17.94 -5.15
C GLY A 93 -13.13 16.50 -5.63
N SER A 94 -14.03 16.32 -6.59
CA SER A 94 -14.25 15.04 -7.27
C SER A 94 -13.33 14.87 -8.48
N LEU A 95 -13.49 13.75 -9.20
CA LEU A 95 -12.78 13.51 -10.45
C LEU A 95 -13.20 14.51 -11.55
N GLU A 96 -14.47 14.94 -11.54
CA GLU A 96 -14.99 15.97 -12.42
C GLU A 96 -14.30 17.31 -12.16
N ASP A 97 -14.13 17.71 -10.89
CA ASP A 97 -13.41 18.93 -10.52
C ASP A 97 -11.96 18.91 -11.03
N ALA A 98 -11.27 17.76 -10.90
CA ALA A 98 -9.91 17.59 -11.39
C ALA A 98 -9.86 17.68 -12.94
N THR A 99 -10.84 17.10 -13.62
CA THR A 99 -10.94 17.13 -15.09
C THR A 99 -11.15 18.54 -15.60
N ASP A 100 -12.07 19.28 -14.99
CA ASP A 100 -12.37 20.66 -15.38
C ASP A 100 -11.21 21.61 -15.07
N TYR A 101 -10.50 21.37 -13.96
CA TYR A 101 -9.27 22.07 -13.65
C TYR A 101 -8.19 21.87 -14.74
N ILE A 102 -7.99 20.65 -15.21
CA ILE A 102 -7.02 20.34 -16.28
C ILE A 102 -7.44 20.99 -17.60
N LYS A 103 -8.71 20.86 -18.00
CA LYS A 103 -9.25 21.50 -19.22
C LYS A 103 -9.01 23.00 -19.22
N LYS A 104 -9.28 23.66 -18.09
CA LYS A 104 -9.07 25.09 -17.91
C LYS A 104 -7.58 25.44 -17.96
N SER A 105 -6.74 24.69 -17.25
CA SER A 105 -5.29 24.95 -17.17
C SER A 105 -4.59 24.79 -18.53
N LEU A 106 -5.08 23.87 -19.38
CA LEU A 106 -4.56 23.65 -20.73
C LEU A 106 -5.25 24.53 -21.80
N ASN A 107 -6.23 25.35 -21.43
CA ASN A 107 -7.09 26.09 -22.37
C ASN A 107 -7.76 25.19 -23.43
N GLN A 108 -8.12 23.96 -23.06
CA GLN A 108 -8.77 22.99 -23.93
C GLN A 108 -10.12 22.55 -23.35
N PRO A 109 -11.21 23.33 -23.58
CA PRO A 109 -12.53 23.02 -23.02
C PRO A 109 -13.12 21.71 -23.55
N ASN A 110 -12.74 21.32 -24.77
CA ASN A 110 -13.23 20.12 -25.46
C ASN A 110 -12.31 18.90 -25.28
N LEU A 111 -11.38 18.93 -24.32
CA LEU A 111 -10.49 17.79 -24.06
C LEU A 111 -11.33 16.54 -23.72
N LYS A 112 -11.13 15.48 -24.50
CA LYS A 112 -11.82 14.21 -24.31
C LYS A 112 -11.05 13.36 -23.30
N VAL A 113 -11.64 13.16 -22.13
CA VAL A 113 -11.13 12.21 -21.13
C VAL A 113 -11.66 10.82 -21.48
N VAL A 114 -10.76 9.84 -21.58
CA VAL A 114 -11.11 8.45 -21.84
C VAL A 114 -10.58 7.59 -20.69
N ARG A 115 -11.45 6.76 -20.12
CA ARG A 115 -11.03 5.73 -19.18
C ARG A 115 -10.61 4.50 -19.97
N VAL A 116 -9.33 4.15 -19.90
CA VAL A 116 -8.84 2.90 -20.47
C VAL A 116 -9.00 1.82 -19.41
N THR A 117 -10.00 0.98 -19.59
CA THR A 117 -10.11 -0.27 -18.83
C THR A 117 -9.47 -1.38 -19.69
N PRO A 118 -8.56 -2.20 -19.14
CA PRO A 118 -8.08 -3.37 -19.86
C PRO A 118 -9.28 -4.21 -20.28
N LYS A 119 -9.49 -4.39 -21.59
CA LYS A 119 -10.44 -5.39 -22.08
C LYS A 119 -9.73 -6.72 -21.97
N ASN A 120 -10.17 -7.59 -21.06
CA ASN A 120 -9.79 -9.00 -21.11
C ASN A 120 -10.15 -9.51 -22.53
N SER A 121 -9.15 -9.99 -23.26
CA SER A 121 -9.36 -10.56 -24.58
C SER A 121 -10.17 -11.83 -24.43
N ILE A 122 -11.00 -12.18 -25.42
CA ILE A 122 -11.70 -13.47 -25.45
C ILE A 122 -10.68 -14.63 -25.33
N MET A 123 -9.43 -14.43 -25.76
CA MET A 123 -8.32 -15.37 -25.57
C MET A 123 -7.94 -15.56 -24.08
N ASP A 124 -8.08 -14.53 -23.24
CA ASP A 124 -7.87 -14.61 -21.79
C ASP A 124 -8.95 -15.47 -21.11
N SER A 125 -10.14 -15.55 -21.70
CA SER A 125 -11.24 -16.43 -21.29
C SER A 125 -11.06 -17.90 -21.69
N PHE A 126 -10.06 -18.23 -22.52
CA PHE A 126 -9.71 -19.61 -22.90
C PHE A 126 -8.44 -20.11 -22.20
N SER A 127 -7.79 -19.27 -21.39
CA SER A 127 -6.67 -19.68 -20.53
C SER A 127 -7.20 -20.41 -19.28
N PRO A 128 -6.61 -21.53 -18.83
CA PRO A 128 -7.11 -22.32 -17.70
C PRO A 128 -7.09 -21.61 -16.32
N ASN A 129 -6.70 -20.34 -16.26
CA ASN A 129 -6.68 -19.50 -15.05
C ASN A 129 -8.01 -18.79 -14.71
N ILE A 130 -9.13 -19.19 -15.34
CA ILE A 130 -10.47 -18.57 -15.21
C ILE A 130 -11.01 -18.49 -13.77
N GLN A 131 -10.53 -19.32 -12.84
CA GLN A 131 -10.93 -19.21 -11.42
C GLN A 131 -10.46 -17.90 -10.78
N SER A 132 -9.33 -17.34 -11.21
CA SER A 132 -8.70 -16.21 -10.53
C SER A 132 -9.40 -14.86 -10.78
N ASN A 133 -10.11 -14.70 -11.90
CA ASN A 133 -10.78 -13.43 -12.23
C ASN A 133 -12.19 -13.37 -11.63
N LEU A 134 -12.93 -14.49 -11.63
CA LEU A 134 -14.25 -14.58 -10.98
C LEU A 134 -14.18 -14.36 -9.47
N ILE A 135 -13.16 -14.90 -8.80
CA ILE A 135 -12.95 -14.69 -7.36
C ILE A 135 -12.59 -13.23 -7.08
N LYS A 136 -11.72 -12.58 -7.88
CA LYS A 136 -11.37 -11.16 -7.73
C LYS A 136 -12.56 -10.22 -7.97
N ASP A 137 -13.40 -10.52 -8.97
CA ASP A 137 -14.58 -9.72 -9.27
C ASP A 137 -15.62 -9.85 -8.15
N ILE A 138 -15.80 -11.06 -7.61
CA ILE A 138 -16.60 -11.28 -6.41
C ILE A 138 -15.99 -10.53 -5.24
N GLU A 139 -14.72 -10.73 -4.87
CA GLU A 139 -14.02 -10.02 -3.78
C GLU A 139 -14.19 -8.49 -3.84
N ASN A 140 -14.14 -7.90 -5.03
CA ASN A 140 -14.39 -6.47 -5.25
C ASN A 140 -15.85 -6.07 -5.02
N ILE A 141 -16.81 -6.90 -5.43
CA ILE A 141 -18.26 -6.67 -5.26
C ILE A 141 -18.71 -6.90 -3.81
N ILE A 142 -18.24 -7.97 -3.16
CA ILE A 142 -18.55 -8.30 -1.76
C ILE A 142 -17.66 -7.54 -0.77
N GLY A 143 -16.79 -6.64 -1.24
CA GLY A 143 -16.02 -5.77 -0.37
C GLY A 143 -15.02 -6.51 0.52
N ILE A 144 -14.50 -7.67 0.08
CA ILE A 144 -13.30 -8.29 0.69
C ILE A 144 -12.05 -7.48 0.30
N ASN A 145 -12.15 -6.16 0.32
CA ASN A 145 -11.01 -5.28 0.49
C ASN A 145 -11.10 -4.80 1.93
N ASN A 146 -10.52 -5.58 2.82
CA ASN A 146 -10.72 -5.60 4.28
C ASN A 146 -10.07 -4.40 5.00
N GLN A 147 -9.98 -3.25 4.33
CA GLN A 147 -9.42 -2.04 4.91
C GLN A 147 -10.53 -1.24 5.58
N ALA A 148 -10.39 -1.05 6.90
CA ALA A 148 -11.30 -0.22 7.68
C ALA A 148 -11.36 1.19 7.07
N ARG A 149 -12.56 1.61 6.69
CA ARG A 149 -12.85 2.95 6.17
C ARG A 149 -14.16 3.45 6.75
N LEU A 150 -14.36 4.76 6.71
CA LEU A 150 -15.65 5.35 7.10
C LEU A 150 -16.73 4.82 6.16
N MET A 151 -17.78 4.24 6.74
CA MET A 151 -18.92 3.71 6.01
C MET A 151 -20.21 4.23 6.65
N TYR A 152 -21.12 4.73 5.81
CA TYR A 152 -22.48 5.00 6.22
C TYR A 152 -23.29 3.71 6.05
N ILE A 153 -23.25 2.84 7.07
CA ILE A 153 -24.01 1.58 7.11
C ILE A 153 -25.03 1.69 8.24
N PHE A 154 -26.28 1.41 7.92
CA PHE A 154 -27.36 1.26 8.88
C PHE A 154 -27.77 -0.21 8.89
N ASP A 155 -27.75 -0.85 10.06
CA ASP A 155 -28.40 -2.14 10.25
C ASP A 155 -29.91 -1.90 10.39
N GLN A 156 -30.71 -2.65 9.63
CA GLN A 156 -32.17 -2.74 9.81
C GLN A 156 -32.51 -3.84 10.79
#